data_AF-A0A154WFT9-F1
#
_entry.id   AF-A0A154WFT9-F1
#
_cell.length_a   1.000
_cell.length_b   1.000
_cell.length_c   1.000
_cell.angle_alpha   90.00
_cell.angle_beta   90.00
_cell.angle_gamma   90.00
#
_symmetry.space_group_name_H-M   'P 1'
#
loop_
_entity.id
_entity.type
_entity.pdbx_description
1 polymer ?
#
loop_
_entity_poly.entity_id
_entity_poly.type
_entity_poly.pdbx_seq_one_letter_code
_entity_poly.pdbx_strand_id
1 'polypeptide(L)'
;MMKLARAAAFGSAALAFVIGPAPSYSEQGMTARAFQSLNGDQRTYYMGGIIHTLMLHTIILDNRDNTRARCLSRWYFEGDGPEQIKTAFAQHPDADPASLVEALMRRKCGKGPNGK
;
A
#
# COMPACT_ATOMS: atom_id res chain seq x y z
N MET A 1 46.79 8.73 -60.47
CA MET A 1 47.48 7.80 -59.53
C MET A 1 46.44 7.09 -58.69
N MET A 2 46.70 5.82 -58.40
CA MET A 2 45.82 4.81 -57.80
C MET A 2 45.47 5.05 -56.32
N LYS A 3 44.24 4.61 -55.98
CA LYS A 3 43.78 3.82 -54.81
C LYS A 3 44.16 4.28 -53.39
N LEU A 4 43.14 4.40 -52.54
CA LEU A 4 42.96 3.48 -51.39
C LEU A 4 41.55 3.58 -50.81
N ALA A 5 40.87 2.43 -50.81
CA ALA A 5 39.59 2.16 -50.18
C ALA A 5 39.72 2.03 -48.66
N ARG A 6 38.62 2.27 -47.95
CA ARG A 6 38.28 1.73 -46.62
C ARG A 6 36.84 2.16 -46.32
N ALA A 7 35.92 1.41 -45.76
CA ALA A 7 35.66 -0.02 -45.58
C ALA A 7 34.31 -0.06 -44.84
N ALA A 8 33.47 -1.06 -45.13
CA ALA A 8 32.39 -1.62 -44.31
C ALA A 8 31.41 -0.63 -43.63
N ALA A 9 30.17 -0.48 -44.12
CA ALA A 9 29.05 -1.39 -43.84
C ALA A 9 28.87 -1.69 -42.34
N PHE A 10 27.81 -1.15 -41.72
CA PHE A 10 26.97 -1.90 -40.77
C PHE A 10 25.63 -1.17 -40.68
N GLY A 11 24.60 -1.83 -41.20
CA GLY A 11 23.24 -1.32 -41.25
C GLY A 11 22.69 -1.04 -39.86
N SER A 12 21.96 0.07 -39.74
CA SER A 12 21.13 0.37 -38.59
C SER A 12 20.04 -0.71 -38.48
N ALA A 13 20.29 -1.74 -37.66
CA ALA A 13 19.25 -2.65 -37.21
C ALA A 13 18.26 -1.83 -36.38
N ALA A 14 17.14 -1.46 -37.00
CA ALA A 14 16.00 -0.91 -36.29
C ALA A 14 15.49 -1.99 -35.33
N LEU A 15 15.85 -1.85 -34.05
CA LEU A 15 15.21 -2.55 -32.93
C LEU A 15 13.77 -2.05 -32.82
N ALA A 16 12.89 -2.62 -33.63
CA ALA A 16 11.45 -2.53 -33.42
C ALA A 16 11.14 -3.30 -32.13
N PHE A 17 11.15 -2.60 -30.99
CA PHE A 17 10.50 -3.06 -29.78
C PHE A 17 9.01 -3.19 -30.10
N VAL A 18 8.58 -4.40 -30.42
CA VAL A 18 7.16 -4.76 -30.43
C VAL A 18 6.73 -4.77 -28.96
N ILE A 19 6.36 -3.59 -28.45
CA ILE A 19 5.63 -3.47 -27.19
C ILE A 19 4.21 -3.94 -27.50
N GLY A 20 4.02 -5.26 -27.53
CA GLY A 20 2.67 -5.82 -27.47
C GLY A 20 2.03 -5.35 -26.15
N PRO A 21 0.72 -5.02 -26.14
CA PRO A 21 0.04 -4.68 -24.90
C PRO A 21 0.13 -5.89 -23.97
N ALA A 22 1.01 -5.81 -22.97
CA ALA A 22 0.97 -6.74 -21.86
C ALA A 22 -0.42 -6.58 -21.22
N PRO A 23 -1.15 -7.67 -20.94
CA PRO A 23 -2.35 -7.56 -20.14
C PRO A 23 -1.94 -6.89 -18.83
N SER A 24 -2.49 -5.71 -18.58
CA SER A 24 -2.45 -5.12 -17.25
C SER A 24 -3.18 -6.10 -16.34
N TYR A 25 -2.44 -6.89 -15.57
CA TYR A 25 -3.00 -7.52 -14.39
C TYR A 25 -3.53 -6.37 -13.54
N SER A 26 -4.84 -6.13 -13.58
CA SER A 26 -5.50 -5.40 -12.51
C SER A 26 -5.25 -6.27 -11.29
N GLU A 27 -4.25 -5.94 -10.47
CA GLU A 27 -4.13 -6.54 -9.16
C GLU A 27 -5.49 -6.34 -8.50
N GLN A 28 -6.21 -7.44 -8.30
CA GLN A 28 -7.40 -7.42 -7.48
C GLN A 28 -6.92 -7.04 -6.09
N GLY A 29 -7.07 -5.76 -5.76
CA GLY A 29 -6.67 -5.23 -4.46
C GLY A 29 -7.28 -6.09 -3.35
N MET A 30 -6.53 -6.27 -2.26
CA MET A 30 -7.04 -6.99 -1.10
C MET A 30 -8.33 -6.32 -0.63
N THR A 31 -9.43 -7.07 -0.54
CA THR A 31 -10.68 -6.59 0.07
C THR A 31 -10.80 -7.09 1.51
N ALA A 32 -11.64 -6.45 2.31
CA ALA A 32 -11.96 -6.91 3.66
C ALA A 32 -12.49 -8.37 3.68
N ARG A 33 -13.25 -8.76 2.64
CA ARG A 33 -13.72 -10.12 2.43
C ARG A 33 -12.58 -11.09 2.15
N ALA A 34 -11.68 -10.74 1.22
CA ALA A 34 -10.51 -11.55 0.91
C ALA A 34 -9.60 -11.69 2.13
N PHE A 35 -9.40 -10.62 2.90
CA PHE A 35 -8.67 -10.64 4.15
C PHE A 35 -9.26 -11.62 5.17
N GLN A 36 -10.59 -11.72 5.28
CA GLN A 36 -11.24 -12.67 6.21
C GLN A 36 -10.99 -14.14 5.86
N SER A 37 -10.64 -14.44 4.60
CA SER A 37 -10.29 -15.80 4.15
C SER A 37 -8.86 -16.22 4.53
N LEU A 38 -8.02 -15.28 4.95
CA LEU A 38 -6.67 -15.56 5.40
C LEU A 38 -6.67 -16.36 6.72
N ASN A 39 -5.65 -17.19 6.92
CA ASN A 39 -5.47 -17.90 8.18
C ASN A 39 -5.07 -16.95 9.33
N GLY A 40 -4.99 -17.46 10.57
CA GLY A 40 -4.69 -16.64 11.75
C GLY A 40 -3.38 -15.86 11.64
N ASP A 41 -2.31 -16.53 11.21
CA ASP A 41 -0.98 -15.92 11.09
C ASP A 41 -0.94 -14.89 9.97
N GLN A 42 -1.49 -15.22 8.80
CA GLN A 42 -1.59 -14.31 7.66
C GLN A 42 -2.35 -13.03 8.01
N ARG A 43 -3.47 -13.16 8.73
CA ARG A 43 -4.23 -11.99 9.22
C ARG A 43 -3.41 -11.15 10.19
N THR A 44 -2.71 -11.81 11.11
CA THR A 44 -1.86 -11.13 12.11
C THR A 44 -0.73 -10.34 11.43
N TYR A 45 0.00 -10.95 10.50
CA TYR A 45 1.07 -10.27 9.77
C TYR A 45 0.55 -9.13 8.90
N TYR A 46 -0.55 -9.36 8.18
CA TYR A 46 -1.15 -8.34 7.31
C TYR A 46 -1.62 -7.13 8.11
N MET A 47 -2.36 -7.35 9.22
CA MET A 47 -2.79 -6.27 10.10
C MET A 47 -1.62 -5.58 10.80
N GLY A 48 -0.62 -6.34 11.26
CA GLY A 48 0.61 -5.77 11.83
C GLY A 48 1.31 -4.83 10.86
N GLY A 49 1.37 -5.20 9.58
CA GLY A 49 1.90 -4.36 8.50
C GLY A 49 1.11 -3.05 8.31
N ILE A 50 -0.23 -3.12 8.32
CA ILE A 50 -1.08 -1.92 8.25
C ILE A 50 -0.84 -1.01 9.44
N ILE A 51 -0.91 -1.54 10.66
CA ILE A 51 -0.78 -0.73 11.89
C ILE A 51 0.61 -0.09 11.97
N HIS A 52 1.67 -0.84 11.69
CA HIS A 52 3.02 -0.30 11.72
C HIS A 52 3.23 0.78 10.64
N THR A 53 2.76 0.55 9.41
CA THR A 53 2.83 1.54 8.34
C THR A 53 2.07 2.82 8.71
N LEU A 54 0.87 2.70 9.27
CA LEU A 54 0.09 3.86 9.71
C LEU A 54 0.78 4.61 10.85
N MET A 55 1.34 3.90 11.84
CA MET A 55 2.12 4.54 12.91
C MET A 55 3.29 5.34 12.33
N LEU A 56 4.14 4.73 11.49
CA LEU A 56 5.26 5.42 10.86
C LEU A 56 4.81 6.62 10.03
N HIS A 57 3.74 6.45 9.25
CA HIS A 57 3.18 7.51 8.43
C HIS A 57 2.72 8.70 9.28
N THR A 58 2.04 8.46 10.40
CA THR A 58 1.65 9.54 11.33
C THR A 58 2.85 10.26 11.93
N ILE A 59 3.90 9.55 12.32
CA ILE A 59 5.13 10.16 12.87
C ILE A 59 5.79 11.09 11.83
N ILE A 60 5.85 10.64 10.58
CA ILE A 60 6.44 11.43 9.49
C ILE A 60 5.60 12.68 9.21
N LEU A 61 4.28 12.55 9.11
CA LEU A 61 3.39 13.67 8.80
C LEU A 61 3.23 14.68 9.94
N ASP A 62 3.40 14.23 11.18
CA ASP A 62 3.22 15.06 12.38
C ASP A 62 4.57 15.63 12.88
N ASN A 63 5.57 15.79 12.00
CA ASN A 63 6.89 16.34 12.32
C ASN A 63 7.58 15.64 13.51
N ARG A 64 7.51 14.30 13.56
CA ARG A 64 8.00 13.45 14.66
C ARG A 64 7.24 13.55 15.98
N ASP A 65 6.06 14.20 16.00
CA ASP A 65 5.15 14.05 17.13
C ASP A 65 4.54 12.64 17.13
N ASN A 66 4.84 11.88 18.18
CA ASN A 66 4.38 10.50 18.34
C ASN A 66 2.98 10.39 18.96
N THR A 67 2.28 11.50 19.21
CA THR A 67 0.99 11.49 19.91
C THR A 67 -0.07 10.68 19.18
N ARG A 68 -0.23 10.86 17.86
CA ARG A 68 -1.18 10.07 17.06
C ARG A 68 -0.75 8.61 16.93
N ALA A 69 0.54 8.34 16.72
CA ALA A 69 1.07 6.98 16.69
C ALA A 69 0.84 6.24 18.03
N ARG A 70 1.02 6.91 19.17
CA ARG A 70 0.70 6.36 20.50
C ARG A 70 -0.78 6.10 20.68
N CYS A 71 -1.64 7.02 20.22
CA CYS A 71 -3.08 6.80 20.24
C CYS A 71 -3.47 5.56 19.42
N LEU A 72 -2.98 5.44 18.19
CA LEU A 72 -3.22 4.28 17.31
C LEU A 72 -2.76 2.98 17.98
N SER A 73 -1.54 2.96 18.52
CA SER A 73 -1.00 1.79 19.22
C SER A 73 -1.89 1.38 20.40
N ARG A 74 -2.25 2.32 21.30
CA ARG A 74 -3.14 2.02 22.43
C ARG A 74 -4.52 1.56 21.99
N TRP A 75 -5.11 2.25 21.02
CA TRP A 75 -6.42 1.89 20.49
C TRP A 75 -6.44 0.47 19.91
N TYR A 76 -5.40 0.07 19.18
CA TYR A 76 -5.32 -1.24 18.56
C TYR A 76 -4.91 -2.37 19.52
N PHE A 77 -3.89 -2.17 20.35
CA PHE A 77 -3.32 -3.24 21.18
C PHE A 77 -3.94 -3.34 22.58
N GLU A 78 -4.42 -2.22 23.13
CA GLU A 78 -4.93 -2.14 24.51
C GLU A 78 -6.43 -1.81 24.56
N GLY A 79 -7.00 -1.39 23.44
CA GLY A 79 -8.37 -0.88 23.35
C GLY A 79 -9.31 -1.75 22.52
N ASP A 80 -10.34 -1.10 21.99
CA ASP A 80 -11.41 -1.74 21.22
C ASP A 80 -11.17 -1.75 19.70
N GLY A 81 -9.95 -1.41 19.26
CA GLY A 81 -9.59 -1.33 17.85
C GLY A 81 -9.86 -2.61 17.05
N PRO A 82 -9.43 -3.79 17.51
CA PRO A 82 -9.66 -5.04 16.78
C PRO A 82 -11.14 -5.33 16.54
N GLU A 83 -12.00 -5.09 17.54
CA GLU A 83 -13.45 -5.29 17.39
C GLU A 83 -14.07 -4.29 16.43
N GLN A 84 -13.68 -3.01 16.50
CA GLN A 84 -14.16 -2.00 15.54
C GLN A 84 -13.73 -2.30 14.11
N ILE A 85 -12.50 -2.78 13.90
CA ILE A 85 -11.99 -3.18 12.59
C ILE A 85 -12.79 -4.37 12.06
N LYS A 86 -13.02 -5.39 12.90
CA LYS A 86 -13.85 -6.54 12.54
C LYS A 86 -15.27 -6.13 12.16
N THR A 87 -15.90 -5.24 12.94
CA THR A 87 -17.23 -4.69 12.59
C THR A 87 -17.20 -3.95 11.26
N ALA A 88 -16.20 -3.09 11.03
CA ALA A 88 -16.09 -2.33 9.77
C ALA A 88 -15.88 -3.26 8.57
N PHE A 89 -15.09 -4.32 8.71
CA PHE A 89 -14.85 -5.29 7.63
C PHE A 89 -16.11 -6.08 7.29
N ALA A 90 -16.95 -6.37 8.27
CA ALA A 90 -18.25 -7.00 8.04
C ALA A 90 -19.24 -6.05 7.33
N GLN A 91 -19.21 -4.76 7.65
CA GLN A 91 -20.08 -3.73 7.05
C GLN A 91 -19.63 -3.33 5.64
N HIS A 92 -18.33 -3.41 5.35
CA HIS A 92 -17.72 -2.98 4.10
C HIS A 92 -16.84 -4.09 3.49
N PRO A 93 -17.42 -5.23 3.10
CA PRO A 93 -16.65 -6.41 2.70
C PRO A 93 -15.80 -6.20 1.43
N ASP A 94 -16.20 -5.27 0.56
CA ASP A 94 -15.53 -5.04 -0.73
C ASP A 94 -14.55 -3.86 -0.68
N ALA A 95 -14.39 -3.21 0.48
CA ALA A 95 -13.45 -2.13 0.66
C ALA A 95 -12.04 -2.64 0.99
N ASP A 96 -11.04 -1.83 0.69
CA ASP A 96 -9.65 -2.08 1.05
C ASP A 96 -9.46 -2.05 2.58
N PRO A 97 -8.88 -3.10 3.19
CA PRO A 97 -8.65 -3.19 4.64
C PRO A 97 -7.86 -2.00 5.20
N ALA A 98 -6.79 -1.58 4.52
CA ALA A 98 -5.90 -0.54 5.01
C ALA A 98 -6.63 0.81 5.08
N SER A 99 -7.41 1.13 4.05
CA SER A 99 -8.24 2.33 3.96
C SER A 99 -9.31 2.37 5.05
N LEU A 100 -9.96 1.24 5.35
CA LEU A 100 -10.93 1.14 6.45
C LEU A 100 -10.26 1.38 7.82
N VAL A 101 -9.10 0.76 8.06
CA VAL A 101 -8.35 0.93 9.31
C VAL A 101 -7.87 2.38 9.45
N GLU A 102 -7.40 2.99 8.38
CA GLU A 102 -7.00 4.40 8.38
C GLU A 102 -8.19 5.33 8.70
N ALA A 103 -9.36 5.09 8.10
CA ALA A 103 -10.55 5.88 8.38
C ALA A 103 -10.99 5.75 9.85
N LEU A 104 -10.96 4.54 10.41
CA LEU A 104 -11.24 4.29 11.83
C LEU A 104 -10.24 5.01 12.74
N MET A 105 -8.95 4.90 12.43
CA MET A 105 -7.88 5.61 13.15
C MET A 105 -8.11 7.12 13.09
N ARG A 106 -8.38 7.70 11.91
CA ARG A 106 -8.63 9.15 11.77
C ARG A 106 -9.82 9.60 12.62
N ARG A 107 -10.87 8.77 12.73
CA ARG A 107 -12.03 9.03 13.58
C ARG A 107 -11.70 8.98 15.07
N LYS A 108 -10.83 8.06 15.49
CA LYS A 108 -10.50 7.84 16.91
C LYS A 108 -9.37 8.71 17.45
N CYS A 109 -8.31 8.86 16.66
CA CYS A 109 -7.09 9.56 17.04
C CYS A 109 -6.94 10.93 16.37
N GLY A 110 -7.92 11.35 15.57
CA GLY A 110 -7.92 12.63 14.88
C GLY A 110 -7.11 12.64 13.57
N LYS A 111 -7.29 13.72 12.81
CA LYS A 111 -6.48 14.04 11.63
C LYS A 111 -5.17 14.72 12.09
N GLY A 112 -4.08 14.53 11.35
CA GLY A 112 -2.83 15.25 11.60
C GLY A 112 -2.96 16.75 11.33
N PRO A 113 -1.93 17.56 11.64
CA PRO A 113 -1.95 19.01 11.48
C PRO A 113 -2.15 19.46 10.01
N ASN A 114 -1.92 18.57 9.05
CA ASN A 114 -2.12 18.81 7.61
C ASN A 114 -3.45 18.25 7.06
N GLY A 115 -4.34 17.72 7.91
CA GLY A 115 -5.57 17.07 7.48
C GLY A 115 -6.69 18.05 7.19
N LYS A 116 -6.72 18.61 5.97
CA LYS A 116 -7.99 19.07 5.38
C LYS A 116 -8.91 17.87 5.14
#